data_AF-A0A915KIA8-F1
#
_entry.id   AF-A0A915KIA8-F1
#
_cell.length_a   1.000
_cell.length_b   1.000
_cell.length_c   1.000
_cell.angle_alpha   90.00
_cell.angle_beta   90.00
_cell.angle_gamma   90.00
#
_symmetry.space_group_name_H-M   'P 1'
#
loop_
_entity.id
_entity.type
_entity.pdbx_description
1 polymer ?
#
loop_
_entity_poly.entity_id
_entity_poly.type
_entity_poly.pdbx_seq_one_letter_code
_entity_poly.pdbx_strand_id
1 'polypeptide(L)'
;KTLGDQTTISLPECLAACFKESSFGCQGVNYNIQNGLCELFDTKPSLSDNPDVDFYANNCAGGGTPGVVTTCNFDGMKVTVTRDQSFTGAVFAKMKYDTCRTEVKDSSSAMLQLGKNTVDRISFLESMIRYF
;
A
#
# COMPACT_ATOMS: atom_id res chain seq x y z
N LYS A 1 8.26 -13.49 -9.21
CA LYS A 1 7.75 -13.89 -10.54
C LYS A 1 7.68 -12.63 -11.40
N THR A 2 8.33 -12.62 -12.56
CA THR A 2 8.10 -11.58 -13.56
C THR A 2 6.76 -11.85 -14.24
N LEU A 3 5.95 -10.82 -14.44
CA LEU A 3 4.84 -10.90 -15.40
C LEU A 3 5.51 -11.24 -16.74
N GLY A 4 5.04 -12.32 -17.38
CA GLY A 4 5.63 -12.83 -18.61
C GLY A 4 5.74 -11.73 -19.67
N ASP A 5 6.93 -11.65 -20.26
CA ASP A 5 7.41 -10.63 -21.20
C ASP A 5 7.72 -9.26 -20.59
N GLN A 6 8.85 -8.65 -20.99
CA GLN A 6 9.36 -7.35 -20.53
C GLN A 6 8.42 -6.21 -20.93
N THR A 7 7.22 -6.21 -20.36
CA THR A 7 6.16 -5.29 -20.71
C THR A 7 6.28 -4.12 -19.75
N THR A 8 6.70 -2.97 -20.27
CA THR A 8 6.66 -1.71 -19.54
C THR A 8 5.20 -1.43 -19.18
N ILE A 9 4.85 -1.47 -17.90
CA ILE A 9 3.47 -1.21 -17.43
C ILE A 9 3.47 -0.02 -16.49
N SER A 10 2.31 0.61 -16.30
CA SER A 10 2.20 1.70 -15.35
C SER A 10 2.21 1.20 -13.90
N LEU A 11 2.69 2.07 -13.00
CA LEU A 11 2.32 2.18 -11.60
C LEU A 11 1.07 1.36 -11.20
N PRO A 12 -0.11 1.92 -11.48
CA PRO A 12 -1.38 1.34 -11.07
C PRO A 12 -1.65 -0.07 -11.62
N GLU A 13 -1.22 -0.35 -12.84
CA GLU A 13 -1.42 -1.66 -13.47
C GLU A 13 -0.58 -2.74 -12.79
N CYS A 14 0.66 -2.43 -12.41
CA CYS A 14 1.54 -3.30 -11.65
C CYS A 14 0.92 -3.70 -10.29
N LEU A 15 0.38 -2.71 -9.57
CA LEU A 15 -0.30 -2.95 -8.29
C LEU A 15 -1.58 -3.77 -8.46
N ALA A 16 -2.37 -3.47 -9.50
CA ALA A 16 -3.58 -4.21 -9.81
C ALA A 16 -3.28 -5.67 -10.17
N ALA A 17 -2.16 -5.95 -10.86
CA ALA A 17 -1.74 -7.30 -11.17
C ALA A 17 -1.44 -8.10 -9.91
N CYS A 18 -0.67 -7.54 -8.96
CA CYS A 18 -0.41 -8.18 -7.67
C CYS A 18 -1.70 -8.42 -6.86
N PHE A 19 -2.63 -7.46 -6.85
CA PHE A 19 -3.90 -7.62 -6.16
C PHE A 19 -4.76 -8.76 -6.74
N LYS A 20 -4.72 -8.96 -8.07
CA LYS A 20 -5.47 -10.00 -8.77
C LYS A 20 -4.79 -11.37 -8.76
N GLU A 21 -3.51 -11.43 -8.37
CA GLU A 21 -2.69 -12.62 -8.45
C GLU A 21 -3.02 -13.63 -7.35
N SER A 22 -3.87 -14.59 -7.70
CA SER A 22 -4.38 -15.61 -6.79
C SER A 22 -3.56 -16.91 -6.80
N SER A 23 -2.62 -17.08 -7.73
CA SER A 23 -1.88 -18.34 -7.87
C SER A 23 -0.80 -18.54 -6.81
N PHE A 24 -0.28 -17.45 -6.24
CA PHE A 24 0.75 -17.50 -5.21
C PHE A 24 0.53 -16.53 -4.03
N GLY A 25 -0.56 -15.76 -4.02
CA GLY A 25 -0.83 -14.79 -2.96
C GLY A 25 0.23 -13.69 -2.92
N CYS A 26 0.22 -12.81 -3.92
CA CYS A 26 1.22 -11.76 -4.04
C CYS A 26 1.24 -10.86 -2.79
N GLN A 27 2.38 -10.82 -2.09
CA GLN A 27 2.66 -10.00 -0.91
C GLN A 27 3.24 -8.63 -1.26
N GLY A 28 3.67 -8.40 -2.50
CA GLY A 28 4.11 -7.08 -2.95
C GLY A 28 4.75 -7.08 -4.34
N VAL A 29 5.13 -5.90 -4.81
CA VAL A 29 5.81 -5.71 -6.10
C VAL A 29 7.06 -4.85 -5.96
N ASN A 30 8.08 -5.09 -6.80
CA ASN A 30 9.11 -4.10 -7.10
C ASN A 30 8.72 -3.43 -8.41
N TYR A 31 8.79 -2.10 -8.43
CA TYR A 31 8.52 -1.32 -9.62
C TYR A 31 9.69 -0.39 -9.92
N ASN A 32 10.24 -0.50 -11.13
CA ASN A 32 11.27 0.40 -11.60
C ASN A 32 10.64 1.65 -12.22
N ILE A 33 10.89 2.81 -11.62
CA ILE A 33 10.26 4.07 -12.03
C ILE A 33 10.74 4.61 -13.38
N GLN A 34 11.93 4.20 -13.84
CA GLN A 34 12.52 4.68 -15.10
C GLN A 34 11.97 3.93 -16.30
N ASN A 35 11.82 2.60 -16.17
CA ASN A 35 11.48 1.74 -17.30
C ASN A 35 10.16 0.99 -17.15
N GLY A 36 9.45 1.15 -16.02
CA GLY A 36 8.14 0.51 -15.80
C GLY A 36 8.21 -1.01 -15.60
N LEU A 37 9.39 -1.56 -15.28
CA LEU A 37 9.54 -2.97 -14.97
C LEU A 37 8.82 -3.29 -13.65
N CYS A 38 7.94 -4.30 -13.69
CA CYS A 38 7.14 -4.73 -12.56
C CYS A 38 7.44 -6.20 -12.21
N GLU A 39 7.84 -6.45 -10.97
CA GLU A 39 8.14 -7.79 -10.46
C GLU A 39 7.24 -8.09 -9.26
N LEU A 40 6.53 -9.22 -9.28
CA LEU A 40 5.60 -9.62 -8.21
C LEU A 40 6.26 -10.64 -7.28
N PHE A 41 5.98 -10.55 -5.99
CA PHE A 41 6.56 -11.41 -4.97
C PHE A 41 5.48 -12.03 -4.07
N ASP A 42 5.64 -13.31 -3.73
CA ASP A 42 4.84 -14.06 -2.76
C ASP A 42 5.38 -13.96 -1.32
N THR A 43 6.56 -13.37 -1.16
CA THR A 43 7.27 -13.16 0.10
C THR A 43 7.99 -11.81 0.03
N LYS A 44 8.33 -11.21 1.19
CA LYS A 44 9.07 -9.94 1.19
C LYS A 44 10.40 -10.11 0.43
N PRO A 45 10.60 -9.43 -0.71
CA PRO A 45 11.85 -9.54 -1.45
C PRO A 45 12.99 -8.93 -0.64
N SER A 46 14.22 -9.34 -0.96
CA SER A 46 15.40 -8.56 -0.63
C SER A 46 15.22 -7.16 -1.22
N LEU A 47 15.38 -6.13 -0.38
CA LEU A 47 15.32 -4.75 -0.86
C LEU A 47 16.32 -4.60 -2.01
N SER A 48 15.88 -3.98 -3.10
CA SER A 48 16.76 -3.68 -4.22
C SER A 48 17.73 -2.58 -3.81
N ASP A 49 19.02 -2.74 -4.09
CA ASP A 49 20.01 -1.66 -3.93
C ASP A 49 19.90 -0.60 -5.05
N ASN A 50 19.00 -0.82 -6.03
CA ASN A 50 18.77 0.10 -7.12
C ASN A 50 17.85 1.26 -6.68
N PRO A 51 18.30 2.53 -6.72
CA PRO A 51 17.49 3.67 -6.30
C PRO A 51 16.29 3.96 -7.21
N ASP A 52 16.25 3.37 -8.41
CA ASP A 52 15.11 3.48 -9.32
C ASP A 52 14.05 2.40 -9.06
N VAL A 53 14.27 1.49 -8.11
CA VAL A 53 13.34 0.39 -7.80
C VAL A 53 12.70 0.61 -6.45
N ASP A 54 11.39 0.85 -6.46
CA ASP A 54 10.58 0.99 -5.26
C ASP A 54 9.87 -0.33 -4.95
N PHE A 55 9.75 -0.69 -3.66
CA PHE A 55 8.99 -1.85 -3.19
C PHE A 55 7.59 -1.43 -2.71
N TYR A 56 6.59 -2.25 -3.05
CA TYR A 56 5.18 -1.98 -2.84
C TYR A 56 4.50 -3.17 -2.17
N ALA A 57 4.29 -3.11 -0.86
CA ALA A 57 3.65 -4.20 -0.12
C ALA A 57 2.14 -4.31 -0.43
N ASN A 58 1.66 -5.53 -0.66
CA ASN A 58 0.25 -5.86 -0.70
C ASN A 58 -0.28 -6.08 0.72
N ASN A 59 -0.69 -4.99 1.36
CA ASN A 59 -1.26 -5.02 2.70
C ASN A 59 -2.63 -5.73 2.78
N CYS A 60 -3.27 -6.02 1.64
CA CYS A 60 -4.52 -6.80 1.60
C CYS A 60 -4.26 -8.32 1.62
N ALA A 61 -3.03 -8.78 1.35
CA ALA A 61 -2.69 -10.21 1.26
C ALA A 61 -2.26 -10.85 2.59
N GLY A 62 -2.51 -10.20 3.73
CA GLY A 62 -2.33 -10.80 5.07
C GLY A 62 -0.97 -10.58 5.75
N GLY A 63 -0.09 -9.75 5.18
CA GLY A 63 1.21 -9.38 5.76
C GLY A 63 1.24 -7.98 6.38
N GLY A 64 0.22 -7.61 7.16
CA GLY A 64 0.14 -6.27 7.77
C GLY A 64 1.26 -6.00 8.77
N THR A 65 1.67 -4.72 8.88
CA THR A 65 2.54 -4.28 9.98
C THR A 65 1.84 -4.51 11.32
N PRO A 66 2.50 -5.03 12.36
CA PRO A 66 1.92 -5.12 13.70
C PRO A 66 1.37 -3.76 14.15
N GLY A 67 0.12 -3.73 14.61
CA GLY A 67 -0.57 -2.49 14.96
C GLY A 67 -1.18 -1.72 13.78
N VAL A 68 -1.12 -2.26 12.55
CA VAL A 68 -1.78 -1.69 11.37
C VAL A 68 -2.61 -2.77 10.67
N VAL A 69 -3.92 -2.68 10.81
CA VAL A 69 -4.89 -3.59 10.17
C VAL A 69 -5.49 -2.89 8.98
N THR A 70 -5.28 -3.44 7.78
CA THR A 70 -5.89 -2.93 6.55
C THR A 70 -7.02 -3.85 6.12
N THR A 71 -8.25 -3.32 6.06
CA THR A 71 -9.43 -4.01 5.53
C THR A 71 -9.77 -3.45 4.16
N CYS A 72 -9.63 -4.28 3.13
CA CYS A 72 -9.91 -3.91 1.75
C CYS A 72 -11.32 -4.39 1.37
N ASN A 73 -12.22 -3.48 0.99
CA ASN A 73 -13.56 -3.80 0.48
C ASN A 73 -13.81 -3.07 -0.86
N PHE A 74 -14.79 -3.54 -1.65
CA PHE A 74 -15.31 -2.86 -2.83
C PHE A 74 -15.80 -1.44 -2.50
N ASP A 75 -16.26 -1.24 -1.26
CA ASP A 75 -16.73 0.06 -0.81
C ASP A 75 -15.64 1.05 -0.39
N GLY A 76 -14.37 0.64 -0.43
CA GLY A 76 -13.24 1.44 0.03
C GLY A 76 -12.26 0.63 0.88
N MET A 77 -11.17 1.27 1.25
CA MET A 77 -10.15 0.67 2.12
C MET A 77 -10.23 1.32 3.50
N LYS A 78 -10.22 0.50 4.55
CA LYS A 78 -10.16 0.97 5.94
C LYS A 78 -8.80 0.58 6.49
N VAL A 79 -8.04 1.56 6.98
CA VAL A 79 -6.76 1.33 7.64
C VAL A 79 -6.95 1.67 9.10
N THR A 80 -6.84 0.66 9.96
CA THR A 80 -6.92 0.81 11.41
C THR A 80 -5.52 0.76 11.98
N VAL A 81 -5.14 1.78 12.74
CA VAL A 81 -3.90 1.84 13.49
C VAL A 81 -4.22 1.63 14.96
N THR A 82 -3.54 0.68 15.59
CA THR A 82 -3.65 0.37 17.02
C THR A 82 -2.30 0.56 17.72
N ARG A 83 -2.35 1.04 18.96
CA ARG A 83 -1.22 1.20 19.86
C ARG A 83 -1.55 0.63 21.24
N ASP A 84 -0.53 0.29 22.00
CA ASP A 84 -0.69 -0.23 23.36
C ASP A 84 -1.16 0.85 24.36
N GLN A 85 -0.95 2.12 24.03
CA GLN A 85 -1.33 3.27 24.86
C GLN A 85 -2.22 4.25 24.09
N SER A 86 -3.18 4.86 24.80
CA SER A 86 -4.02 5.91 24.24
C SER A 86 -3.19 7.12 23.82
N PHE A 87 -3.61 7.76 22.73
CA PHE A 87 -2.98 8.97 22.24
C PHE A 87 -4.03 9.99 21.79
N THR A 88 -3.63 11.26 21.85
CA THR A 88 -4.36 12.38 21.25
C THR A 88 -3.48 12.99 20.17
N GLY A 89 -4.02 13.18 18.97
CA GLY A 89 -3.27 13.68 17.82
C GLY A 89 -4.02 13.44 16.52
N ALA A 90 -3.28 13.17 15.44
CA ALA A 90 -3.87 12.82 14.16
C ALA A 90 -3.12 11.67 13.51
N VAL A 91 -3.86 10.82 12.81
CA VAL A 91 -3.32 9.81 11.90
C VAL A 91 -3.66 10.27 10.49
N PHE A 92 -2.68 10.32 9.63
CA PHE A 92 -2.86 10.72 8.24
C PHE A 92 -2.02 9.83 7.35
N ALA A 93 -2.34 9.86 6.08
CA ALA A 93 -1.47 9.25 5.10
C ALA A 93 -0.38 10.21 4.67
N LYS A 94 0.79 9.63 4.47
CA LYS A 94 1.94 10.35 3.96
C LYS A 94 1.57 11.10 2.68
N MET A 95 2.07 12.33 2.52
CA MET A 95 1.79 13.25 1.39
C MET A 95 0.33 13.67 1.18
N LYS A 96 -0.61 13.18 2.00
CA LYS A 96 -2.04 13.54 1.95
C LYS A 96 -2.48 14.06 3.32
N TYR A 97 -1.65 14.91 3.92
CA TYR A 97 -1.78 15.41 5.30
C TYR A 97 -3.12 16.10 5.56
N ASP A 98 -3.67 16.78 4.55
CA ASP A 98 -4.93 17.53 4.69
C ASP A 98 -6.14 16.76 4.16
N THR A 99 -5.93 15.88 3.18
CA THR A 99 -7.02 15.22 2.43
C THR A 99 -7.30 13.79 2.89
N CYS A 100 -6.36 13.16 3.60
CA CYS A 100 -6.59 11.88 4.24
C CYS A 100 -5.98 11.84 5.63
N ARG A 101 -6.77 12.35 6.58
CA ARG A 101 -6.43 12.55 7.97
C ARG A 101 -7.63 12.23 8.85
N THR A 102 -7.37 11.67 10.02
CA THR A 102 -8.35 11.49 11.09
C THR A 102 -7.75 12.01 12.39
N GLU A 103 -8.54 12.74 13.16
CA GLU A 103 -8.15 13.19 14.50
C GLU A 103 -8.51 12.12 15.52
N VAL A 104 -7.64 11.97 16.52
CA VAL A 104 -7.73 10.96 17.55
C VAL A 104 -7.68 11.67 18.89
N LYS A 105 -8.58 11.34 19.79
CA LYS A 105 -8.62 11.89 21.14
C LYS A 105 -8.71 10.75 22.13
N ASP A 106 -7.71 10.67 23.00
CA ASP A 106 -7.58 9.70 24.08
C ASP A 106 -8.01 8.28 23.68
N SER A 107 -7.48 7.80 22.54
CA SER A 107 -7.83 6.49 22.00
C SER A 107 -6.57 5.71 21.66
N SER A 108 -6.59 4.41 21.90
CA SER A 108 -5.56 3.46 21.50
C SER A 108 -5.68 3.04 20.03
N SER A 109 -6.73 3.48 19.34
CA SER A 109 -6.98 3.14 17.93
C SER A 109 -7.48 4.32 17.11
N ALA A 110 -7.15 4.29 15.82
CA ALA A 110 -7.58 5.26 14.83
C ALA A 110 -7.94 4.54 13.53
N MET A 111 -8.98 5.00 12.83
CA MET A 111 -9.40 4.45 11.55
C MET A 111 -9.34 5.53 10.46
N LEU A 112 -8.57 5.26 9.41
CA LEU A 112 -8.58 5.99 8.15
C LEU A 112 -9.53 5.28 7.18
N GLN A 113 -10.48 6.02 6.64
CA GLN A 113 -11.40 5.52 5.63
C GLN A 113 -11.07 6.15 4.27
N LEU A 114 -10.74 5.30 3.30
CA LEU A 114 -10.36 5.69 1.96
C LEU A 114 -11.55 5.45 1.02
N GLY A 115 -12.22 6.54 0.65
CA GLY A 115 -13.49 6.55 -0.07
C GLY A 115 -13.39 6.31 -1.58
N LYS A 116 -14.52 5.89 -2.15
CA LYS A 116 -14.82 5.31 -3.48
C LYS A 116 -14.47 6.12 -4.75
N ASN A 117 -13.57 7.10 -4.72
CA ASN A 117 -13.14 7.76 -5.96
C ASN A 117 -11.86 7.11 -6.48
N THR A 118 -11.92 6.63 -7.72
CA THR A 118 -10.83 5.92 -8.42
C THR A 118 -9.53 6.75 -8.46
N VAL A 119 -9.66 8.07 -8.43
CA VAL A 119 -8.53 9.03 -8.41
C VAL A 119 -7.83 9.05 -7.05
N ASP A 120 -8.58 9.11 -5.94
CA ASP A 120 -8.02 9.12 -4.58
C ASP A 120 -7.37 7.78 -4.22
N ARG A 121 -7.90 6.66 -4.73
CA ARG A 121 -7.29 5.33 -4.56
C ARG A 121 -5.88 5.25 -5.16
N ILE A 122 -5.67 5.80 -6.37
CA ILE A 122 -4.38 5.76 -7.07
C ILE A 122 -3.38 6.72 -6.40
N SER A 123 -3.79 7.95 -6.10
CA SER A 123 -2.90 8.94 -5.49
C SER A 123 -2.46 8.57 -4.07
N PHE A 124 -3.33 7.88 -3.33
CA PHE A 124 -3.04 7.44 -1.96
C PHE A 124 -2.09 6.26 -1.93
N LEU A 125 -2.30 5.30 -2.84
CA LEU A 125 -1.33 4.26 -3.11
C LEU A 125 0.02 4.93 -3.42
N GLU A 126 0.14 5.74 -4.47
CA GLU A 126 1.40 6.41 -4.85
C GLU A 126 2.10 7.17 -3.70
N SER A 127 1.32 7.71 -2.76
CA SER A 127 1.84 8.47 -1.61
C SER A 127 2.31 7.60 -0.44
N MET A 128 1.64 6.46 -0.20
CA MET A 128 2.05 5.50 0.81
C MET A 128 3.28 4.71 0.38
N ILE A 129 3.47 4.49 -0.93
CA ILE A 129 4.41 3.48 -1.36
C ILE A 129 5.87 3.96 -1.48
N ARG A 130 6.13 5.26 -1.53
CA ARG A 130 7.53 5.75 -1.60
C ARG A 130 8.39 5.45 -0.35
N TYR A 131 7.86 4.82 0.70
CA TYR A 131 8.52 4.79 2.01
C TYR A 131 8.28 3.54 2.87
N PHE A 132 8.04 2.37 2.27
CA PHE A 132 8.27 1.09 2.93
C PHE A 132 9.29 0.26 2.18
#